data_AF-A0A956RR77-F1
#
_entry.id   AF-A0A956RR77-F1
#
_cell.length_a   1.000
_cell.length_b   1.000
_cell.length_c   1.000
_cell.angle_alpha   90.00
_cell.angle_beta   90.00
_cell.angle_gamma   90.00
#
_symmetry.space_group_name_H-M   'P 1'
#
loop_
_entity.id
_entity.type
_entity.pdbx_description
1 polymer ?
#
loop_
_entity_poly.entity_id
_entity_poly.type
_entity_poly.pdbx_seq_one_letter_code
_entity_poly.pdbx_strand_id
1 'polypeptide(L)'
;MAIDGEQLIALPPLRTGEPGEAIEELVRTDAVTLFVERARQGRADFTMTSNNAAAVVEICQRLDGVPLAIELAAARVIALSPTELAQRLDRRFQVLAGGRRGAVDRHATLRAAIDWSYELLSPAEQRLLARMAIFSGGCTLNAIEDVCSGDGVEPAEVLDGVTGLVARSLVVAE
;
A
#
# COMPACT_ATOMS: atom_id res chain seq x y z
N MET A 1 2.40 28.32 12.38
CA MET A 1 3.25 29.51 12.48
C MET A 1 4.04 29.54 11.19
N ALA A 2 3.68 30.40 10.24
CA ALA A 2 4.33 30.48 8.93
C ALA A 2 5.39 31.59 8.97
N ILE A 3 6.57 31.30 8.43
CA ILE A 3 7.70 32.24 8.34
C ILE A 3 7.59 33.07 7.07
N ASP A 4 8.08 34.32 7.09
CA ASP A 4 8.09 35.19 5.90
C ASP A 4 8.82 34.49 4.74
N GLY A 5 8.11 34.30 3.62
CA GLY A 5 8.58 33.60 2.43
C GLY A 5 8.05 32.17 2.25
N GLU A 6 7.27 31.63 3.20
CA GLU A 6 6.61 30.33 3.03
C GLU A 6 5.49 30.42 1.99
N GLN A 7 5.62 29.65 0.90
CA GLN A 7 4.58 29.47 -0.09
C GLN A 7 4.04 28.05 -0.04
N LEU A 8 2.74 27.91 0.22
CA LEU A 8 2.04 26.64 0.12
C LEU A 8 1.76 26.34 -1.36
N ILE A 9 2.47 25.37 -1.91
CA ILE A 9 2.22 24.85 -3.25
C ILE A 9 1.41 23.56 -3.12
N ALA A 10 0.16 23.60 -3.59
CA ALA A 10 -0.68 22.41 -3.64
C ALA A 10 -0.20 21.50 -4.79
N LEU A 11 0.39 20.35 -4.46
CA LEU A 11 0.75 19.36 -5.45
C LEU A 11 -0.50 18.58 -5.89
N PRO A 12 -0.83 18.58 -7.20
CA PRO A 12 -1.90 17.74 -7.71
C PRO A 12 -1.47 16.26 -7.64
N PRO A 13 -2.43 15.32 -7.62
CA PRO A 13 -2.12 13.90 -7.75
C PRO A 13 -1.41 13.60 -9.08
N LEU A 14 -0.72 12.47 -9.13
CA LEU A 14 -0.04 12.02 -10.34
C LEU A 14 -1.06 11.69 -11.43
N ARG A 15 -0.75 12.01 -12.68
CA ARG A 15 -1.57 11.58 -13.81
C ARG A 15 -1.58 10.05 -13.87
N THR A 16 -2.77 9.46 -14.07
CA THR A 16 -3.00 8.01 -13.98
C THR A 16 -3.09 7.29 -15.32
N GLY A 17 -3.19 8.04 -16.42
CA GLY A 17 -3.37 7.49 -17.78
C GLY A 17 -4.82 7.06 -18.02
N GLU A 18 -5.14 6.72 -19.25
CA GLU A 18 -6.47 6.27 -19.67
C GLU A 18 -6.45 4.82 -20.19
N PRO A 19 -7.49 4.01 -19.91
CA PRO A 19 -7.58 2.66 -20.44
C PRO A 19 -7.58 2.70 -21.98
N GLY A 20 -6.67 1.94 -22.59
CA GLY A 20 -6.54 1.85 -24.05
C GLY A 20 -5.49 2.76 -24.67
N GLU A 21 -4.83 3.63 -23.88
CA GLU A 21 -3.58 4.28 -24.32
C GLU A 21 -2.50 3.24 -24.65
N ALA A 22 -1.60 3.57 -25.59
CA ALA A 22 -0.51 2.68 -25.95
C ALA A 22 0.45 2.50 -24.77
N ILE A 23 1.10 1.34 -24.66
CA ILE A 23 2.02 1.04 -23.55
C ILE A 23 3.13 2.09 -23.47
N GLU A 24 3.63 2.53 -24.62
CA GLU A 24 4.68 3.55 -24.73
C GLU A 24 4.25 4.90 -24.14
N GLU A 25 2.96 5.22 -24.20
CA GLU A 25 2.36 6.44 -23.61
C GLU A 25 2.10 6.24 -22.11
N LEU A 26 1.62 5.06 -21.72
CA LEU A 26 1.39 4.70 -20.33
C LEU A 26 2.68 4.69 -19.51
N VAL A 27 3.80 4.21 -20.05
CA VAL A 27 5.10 4.23 -19.33
C VAL A 27 5.57 5.66 -19.03
N ARG A 28 5.08 6.68 -19.77
CA ARG A 28 5.42 8.10 -19.56
C ARG A 28 4.48 8.80 -18.58
N THR A 29 3.53 8.08 -18.00
CA THR A 29 2.54 8.62 -17.09
C THR A 29 3.02 8.44 -15.66
N ASP A 30 3.14 9.54 -14.90
CA ASP A 30 3.82 9.56 -13.60
C ASP A 30 3.33 8.47 -12.62
N ALA A 31 2.02 8.26 -12.49
CA ALA A 31 1.48 7.24 -11.58
C ALA A 31 1.85 5.82 -12.02
N VAL A 32 1.82 5.56 -13.34
CA VAL A 32 2.15 4.26 -13.93
C VAL A 32 3.66 4.01 -13.81
N THR A 33 4.48 5.03 -14.07
CA THR A 33 5.94 4.98 -13.87
C THR A 33 6.25 4.64 -12.41
N LEU A 34 5.66 5.35 -11.47
CA LEU A 34 5.83 5.09 -10.03
C LEU A 34 5.39 3.67 -9.66
N PHE A 35 4.24 3.22 -10.16
CA PHE A 35 3.76 1.86 -9.91
C PHE A 35 4.78 0.81 -10.40
N VAL A 36 5.29 0.96 -11.63
CA VAL A 36 6.25 0.01 -12.22
C VAL A 36 7.57 0.01 -11.45
N GLU A 37 8.09 1.18 -11.08
CA GLU A 37 9.31 1.31 -10.29
C GLU A 37 9.20 0.60 -8.94
N ARG A 38 8.09 0.83 -8.23
CA ARG A 38 7.82 0.21 -6.93
C ARG A 38 7.52 -1.28 -7.04
N ALA A 39 6.81 -1.69 -8.09
CA ALA A 39 6.55 -3.10 -8.38
C ALA A 39 7.86 -3.87 -8.60
N ARG A 40 8.85 -3.26 -9.26
CA ARG A 40 10.18 -3.85 -9.47
C ARG A 40 10.99 -4.00 -8.19
N GLN A 41 10.75 -3.17 -7.17
CA GLN A 41 11.39 -3.33 -5.86
C GLN A 41 10.92 -4.62 -5.16
N GLY A 42 9.64 -5.00 -5.31
CA GLY A 42 9.11 -6.26 -4.76
C GLY A 42 9.27 -7.47 -5.68
N ARG A 43 9.27 -7.25 -7.00
CA ARG A 43 9.37 -8.29 -8.04
C ARG A 43 10.23 -7.81 -9.20
N ALA A 44 11.52 -8.14 -9.19
CA ALA A 44 12.51 -7.59 -10.13
C ALA A 44 12.21 -7.86 -11.61
N ASP A 45 11.52 -8.96 -11.94
CA ASP A 45 11.09 -9.31 -13.31
C ASP A 45 9.79 -8.61 -13.75
N PHE A 46 9.23 -7.71 -12.93
CA PHE A 46 8.00 -7.02 -13.28
C PHE A 46 8.18 -6.11 -14.50
N THR A 47 7.41 -6.42 -15.55
CA THR A 47 7.31 -5.62 -16.78
C THR A 47 5.87 -5.28 -17.09
N MET A 48 5.62 -4.05 -17.55
CA MET A 48 4.34 -3.70 -18.12
C MET A 48 4.18 -4.37 -19.49
N THR A 49 3.04 -5.03 -19.70
CA THR A 49 2.71 -5.78 -20.91
C THR A 49 1.28 -5.45 -21.33
N SER A 50 0.90 -5.79 -22.56
CA SER A 50 -0.48 -5.63 -23.04
C SER A 50 -1.51 -6.31 -22.15
N ASN A 51 -1.12 -7.41 -21.48
CA ASN A 51 -2.00 -8.20 -20.64
C ASN A 51 -2.25 -7.57 -19.26
N ASN A 52 -1.36 -6.69 -18.79
CA ASN A 52 -1.47 -6.08 -17.45
C ASN A 52 -1.64 -4.56 -17.47
N ALA A 53 -1.40 -3.88 -18.60
CA ALA A 53 -1.44 -2.43 -18.71
C ALA A 53 -2.79 -1.85 -18.25
N ALA A 54 -3.90 -2.42 -18.72
CA ALA A 54 -5.25 -1.97 -18.33
C ALA A 54 -5.48 -2.06 -16.81
N ALA A 55 -5.04 -3.15 -16.18
CA ALA A 55 -5.18 -3.34 -14.74
C ALA A 55 -4.30 -2.35 -13.95
N VAL A 56 -3.08 -2.07 -14.41
CA VAL A 56 -2.18 -1.08 -13.78
C VAL A 56 -2.78 0.32 -13.84
N VAL A 57 -3.33 0.73 -14.98
CA VAL A 57 -4.03 2.02 -15.12
C VAL A 57 -5.24 2.07 -14.19
N GLU A 58 -6.06 1.03 -14.15
CA GLU A 58 -7.23 0.93 -13.27
C GLU A 58 -6.83 1.05 -11.78
N ILE A 59 -5.72 0.43 -11.37
CA ILE A 59 -5.16 0.58 -10.02
C ILE A 59 -4.77 2.04 -9.76
N CYS A 60 -4.00 2.66 -10.66
CA CYS A 60 -3.54 4.04 -10.49
C CYS A 60 -4.73 5.02 -10.39
N GLN A 61 -5.75 4.83 -11.22
CA GLN A 61 -6.99 5.60 -11.21
C GLN A 61 -7.77 5.44 -9.91
N ARG A 62 -7.94 4.20 -9.43
CA ARG A 62 -8.65 3.93 -8.15
C ARG A 62 -7.93 4.49 -6.94
N LEU A 63 -6.62 4.66 -7.02
CA LEU A 63 -5.80 5.27 -5.97
C LEU A 63 -5.71 6.79 -6.14
N ASP A 64 -6.53 7.38 -7.02
CA ASP A 64 -6.62 8.81 -7.31
C ASP A 64 -5.28 9.45 -7.67
N GLY A 65 -4.32 8.68 -8.21
CA GLY A 65 -2.97 9.19 -8.48
C GLY A 65 -2.16 9.54 -7.22
N VAL A 66 -2.60 9.12 -6.03
CA VAL A 66 -1.91 9.42 -4.75
C VAL A 66 -0.62 8.60 -4.66
N PRO A 67 0.57 9.24 -4.64
CA PRO A 67 1.85 8.53 -4.71
C PRO A 67 1.98 7.42 -3.67
N LEU A 68 1.81 7.74 -2.39
CA LEU A 68 1.96 6.76 -1.31
C LEU A 68 1.00 5.58 -1.43
N ALA A 69 -0.25 5.82 -1.88
CA ALA A 69 -1.21 4.75 -2.08
C ALA A 69 -0.76 3.82 -3.23
N ILE A 70 -0.21 4.38 -4.30
CA ILE A 70 0.40 3.65 -5.42
C ILE A 70 1.59 2.83 -4.95
N GLU A 71 2.50 3.39 -4.14
CA GLU A 71 3.67 2.68 -3.61
C GLU A 71 3.24 1.44 -2.79
N LEU A 72 2.29 1.62 -1.87
CA LEU A 72 1.76 0.55 -1.05
C LEU A 72 1.04 -0.53 -1.89
N ALA A 73 0.31 -0.14 -2.93
CA ALA A 73 -0.33 -1.09 -3.83
C ALA A 73 0.71 -1.86 -4.66
N ALA A 74 1.71 -1.17 -5.20
CA ALA A 74 2.75 -1.77 -6.03
C ALA A 74 3.60 -2.78 -5.26
N ALA A 75 3.87 -2.57 -3.96
CA ALA A 75 4.58 -3.55 -3.13
C ALA A 75 3.89 -4.94 -3.09
N ARG A 76 2.59 -5.01 -3.38
CA ARG A 76 1.81 -6.26 -3.34
C ARG A 76 1.92 -7.12 -4.60
N VAL A 77 2.57 -6.66 -5.67
CA VAL A 77 2.72 -7.46 -6.90
C VAL A 77 3.60 -8.71 -6.74
N ILE A 78 4.29 -8.85 -5.60
CA ILE A 78 4.96 -10.09 -5.22
C ILE A 78 3.97 -11.23 -4.94
N ALA A 79 2.78 -10.91 -4.43
CA ALA A 79 1.77 -11.87 -3.99
C ALA A 79 0.50 -11.88 -4.84
N LEU A 80 0.23 -10.80 -5.58
CA LEU A 80 -0.99 -10.62 -6.39
C LEU A 80 -0.63 -10.17 -7.80
N SER A 81 -1.28 -10.74 -8.81
CA SER A 81 -1.22 -10.16 -10.15
C SER A 81 -1.89 -8.77 -10.18
N PRO A 82 -1.50 -7.87 -11.12
CA PRO A 82 -2.15 -6.58 -11.27
C PRO A 82 -3.68 -6.68 -11.42
N THR A 83 -4.18 -7.69 -12.13
CA THR A 83 -5.62 -7.92 -12.30
C THR A 83 -6.32 -8.28 -10.99
N GLU A 84 -5.73 -9.16 -10.18
CA GLU A 84 -6.27 -9.52 -8.86
C GLU A 84 -6.24 -8.33 -7.90
N LEU A 85 -5.16 -7.53 -7.97
CA LEU A 85 -5.01 -6.32 -7.17
C LEU A 85 -6.10 -5.30 -7.52
N ALA A 86 -6.35 -5.05 -8.81
CA ALA A 86 -7.41 -4.17 -9.29
C ALA A 86 -8.78 -4.63 -8.75
N GLN A 87 -9.15 -5.91 -8.96
CA GLN A 87 -10.44 -6.46 -8.51
C GLN A 87 -10.65 -6.34 -6.99
N ARG A 88 -9.59 -6.48 -6.20
CA ARG A 88 -9.66 -6.35 -4.74
C ARG A 88 -9.82 -4.91 -4.28
N LEU A 89 -9.19 -3.95 -4.98
CA LEU A 89 -9.41 -2.52 -4.73
C LEU A 89 -10.87 -2.14 -4.98
N ASP A 90 -11.48 -2.63 -6.08
CA ASP A 90 -12.88 -2.34 -6.43
C ASP A 90 -13.85 -2.65 -5.30
N ARG A 91 -13.76 -3.87 -4.75
CA ARG A 91 -14.67 -4.36 -3.70
C ARG A 91 -14.57 -3.52 -2.41
N ARG A 92 -13.39 -2.99 -2.11
CA ARG A 92 -13.13 -2.27 -0.84
C ARG A 92 -13.47 -0.80 -0.93
N PHE A 93 -13.20 -0.14 -2.06
CA PHE A 93 -13.73 1.20 -2.29
C PHE A 93 -15.25 1.20 -2.29
N GLN A 94 -15.90 0.16 -2.80
CA GLN A 94 -17.36 0.02 -2.70
C GLN A 94 -17.85 -0.12 -1.25
N VAL A 95 -17.11 -0.83 -0.39
CA VAL A 95 -17.43 -0.99 1.04
C VAL A 95 -17.18 0.30 1.84
N LEU A 96 -16.09 1.03 1.55
CA LEU A 96 -15.72 2.26 2.25
C LEU A 96 -16.51 3.49 1.76
N ALA A 97 -16.90 3.53 0.49
CA ALA A 97 -17.64 4.64 -0.11
C ALA A 97 -19.16 4.60 0.16
N GLY A 98 -19.60 3.88 1.20
CA GLY A 98 -21.00 3.70 1.59
C GLY A 98 -21.86 4.95 1.37
N GLY A 99 -22.50 5.02 0.21
CA GLY A 99 -23.59 5.95 -0.09
C GLY A 99 -23.33 7.22 -0.91
N ARG A 100 -22.11 7.70 -1.19
CA ARG A 100 -21.95 8.94 -2.01
C ARG A 100 -20.81 8.86 -3.03
N ARG A 101 -21.20 8.72 -4.30
CA ARG A 101 -20.36 8.97 -5.48
C ARG A 101 -19.98 10.45 -5.54
N GLY A 102 -18.89 10.80 -4.89
CA GLY A 102 -18.24 12.10 -4.99
C GLY A 102 -16.88 11.98 -4.32
N ALA A 103 -15.82 12.37 -5.04
CA ALA A 103 -14.40 12.39 -4.64
C ALA A 103 -14.11 11.74 -3.29
N VAL A 104 -13.58 10.51 -3.34
CA VAL A 104 -13.06 9.83 -2.15
C VAL A 104 -12.08 10.80 -1.50
N ASP A 105 -12.36 11.17 -0.24
CA ASP A 105 -11.49 12.07 0.51
C ASP A 105 -10.08 11.43 0.55
N ARG A 106 -9.01 12.20 0.34
CA ARG A 106 -7.65 11.64 0.19
C ARG A 106 -7.25 10.75 1.37
N HIS A 107 -7.75 11.09 2.57
CA HIS A 107 -7.58 10.27 3.77
C HIS A 107 -8.28 8.92 3.70
N ALA A 108 -9.42 8.82 3.01
CA ALA A 108 -10.14 7.56 2.80
C ALA A 108 -9.38 6.62 1.86
N THR A 109 -8.71 7.13 0.80
CA THR A 109 -7.87 6.32 -0.10
C THR A 109 -6.63 5.76 0.64
N LEU A 110 -5.96 6.59 1.45
CA LEU A 110 -4.86 6.13 2.30
C LEU A 110 -5.31 5.13 3.36
N ARG A 111 -6.44 5.38 4.02
CA ARG A 111 -7.00 4.48 5.01
C ARG A 111 -7.42 3.15 4.39
N ALA A 112 -8.01 3.16 3.20
CA ALA A 112 -8.32 1.95 2.43
C ALA A 112 -7.08 1.10 2.15
N ALA A 113 -5.96 1.74 1.78
CA ALA A 113 -4.71 1.05 1.53
C ALA A 113 -4.11 0.42 2.80
N ILE A 114 -4.21 1.10 3.94
CA ILE A 114 -3.74 0.63 5.26
C ILE A 114 -4.64 -0.48 5.81
N ASP A 115 -5.96 -0.28 5.81
CA ASP A 115 -6.95 -1.28 6.24
C ASP A 115 -6.78 -2.57 5.44
N TRP A 116 -6.42 -2.45 4.15
CA TRP A 116 -6.10 -3.60 3.33
C TRP A 116 -4.77 -4.27 3.64
N SER A 117 -3.74 -3.52 4.03
CA SER A 117 -2.49 -4.11 4.50
C SER A 117 -2.75 -4.95 5.75
N TYR A 118 -3.61 -4.44 6.65
CA TYR A 118 -3.99 -5.10 7.89
C TYR A 118 -4.81 -6.38 7.67
N GLU A 119 -5.82 -6.35 6.79
CA GLU A 119 -6.69 -7.52 6.55
C GLU A 119 -5.99 -8.69 5.85
N LEU A 120 -4.86 -8.47 5.17
CA LEU A 120 -4.07 -9.54 4.52
C LEU A 120 -3.14 -10.27 5.49
N LEU A 121 -2.99 -9.76 6.71
CA LEU A 121 -2.21 -10.38 7.76
C LEU A 121 -2.95 -11.59 8.32
N SER A 122 -2.18 -12.62 8.69
CA SER A 122 -2.69 -13.70 9.51
C SER A 122 -3.23 -13.15 10.85
N PRO A 123 -4.14 -13.87 11.53
CA PRO A 123 -4.62 -13.43 12.85
C PRO A 123 -3.51 -13.21 13.87
N ALA A 124 -2.40 -13.95 13.77
CA ALA A 124 -1.21 -13.75 14.61
C ALA A 124 -0.50 -12.44 14.26
N GLU A 125 -0.26 -12.18 12.98
CA GLU A 125 0.38 -10.95 12.49
C GLU A 125 -0.44 -9.70 12.80
N GLN A 126 -1.78 -9.75 12.70
CA GLN A 126 -2.67 -8.64 13.09
C GLN A 126 -2.53 -8.28 14.57
N ARG A 127 -2.53 -9.30 15.43
CA ARG A 127 -2.37 -9.14 16.88
C ARG A 127 -0.99 -8.57 17.21
N LEU A 128 0.05 -9.10 16.57
CA LEU A 128 1.42 -8.64 16.75
C LEU A 128 1.54 -7.16 16.38
N LEU A 129 1.06 -6.76 15.19
CA LEU A 129 1.08 -5.37 14.73
C LEU A 129 0.30 -4.43 15.67
N ALA A 130 -0.88 -4.85 16.13
CA ALA A 130 -1.67 -4.06 17.07
C ALA A 130 -0.98 -3.85 18.42
N ARG A 131 -0.27 -4.86 18.92
CA ARG A 131 0.48 -4.78 20.19
C ARG A 131 1.77 -3.98 20.06
N MET A 132 2.44 -4.04 18.91
CA MET A 132 3.63 -3.22 18.67
C MET A 132 3.33 -1.71 18.68
N ALA A 133 2.07 -1.31 18.46
CA ALA A 133 1.64 0.09 18.53
C ALA A 133 1.79 0.73 19.92
N ILE A 134 2.05 -0.05 20.99
CA ILE A 134 2.33 0.52 22.32
C ILE A 134 3.71 1.19 22.40
N PHE A 135 4.64 0.78 21.54
CA PHE A 135 6.01 1.25 21.60
C PHE A 135 6.12 2.61 20.91
N SER A 136 6.56 3.62 21.65
CA SER A 136 6.86 4.93 21.08
C SER A 136 8.30 4.95 20.53
N GLY A 137 8.46 5.23 19.24
CA GLY A 137 9.78 5.45 18.64
C GLY A 137 10.59 4.18 18.36
N GLY A 138 9.92 3.02 18.25
CA GLY A 138 10.56 1.74 17.93
C GLY A 138 10.71 0.80 19.13
N CYS A 139 11.18 -0.41 18.86
CA CYS A 139 11.39 -1.45 19.86
C CYS A 139 12.42 -2.48 19.37
N THR A 140 13.02 -3.21 20.31
CA THR A 140 13.90 -4.34 19.99
C THR A 140 13.09 -5.61 19.81
N LEU A 141 13.61 -6.59 19.07
CA LEU A 141 12.95 -7.89 18.90
C LEU A 141 12.65 -8.56 20.26
N ASN A 142 13.59 -8.53 21.19
CA ASN A 142 13.38 -9.08 22.54
C ASN A 142 12.21 -8.39 23.27
N ALA A 143 12.09 -7.06 23.14
CA ALA A 143 10.97 -6.33 23.74
C ALA A 143 9.63 -6.70 23.07
N ILE A 144 9.64 -6.98 21.77
CA ILE A 144 8.46 -7.47 21.05
C ILE A 144 8.09 -8.87 21.55
N GLU A 145 9.05 -9.78 21.71
CA GLU A 145 8.81 -11.14 22.23
C GLU A 145 8.22 -11.10 23.64
N ASP A 146 8.79 -10.29 24.53
CA ASP A 146 8.36 -10.20 25.93
C ASP A 146 6.96 -9.59 26.10
N VAL A 147 6.62 -8.59 25.27
CA VAL A 147 5.40 -7.79 25.46
C VAL A 147 4.28 -8.18 24.50
N CYS A 148 4.62 -8.66 23.29
CA CYS A 148 3.64 -8.91 22.24
C CYS A 148 3.28 -10.39 22.06
N SER A 149 3.93 -11.33 22.76
CA SER A 149 3.53 -12.73 22.81
C SER A 149 2.32 -12.95 23.74
N GLY A 150 1.64 -14.09 23.61
CA GLY A 150 0.43 -14.43 24.37
C GLY A 150 -0.88 -14.21 23.61
N ASP A 151 -2.00 -14.70 24.14
CA ASP A 151 -3.35 -14.70 23.53
C ASP A 151 -3.39 -14.99 22.01
N GLY A 152 -2.70 -16.06 21.60
CA GLY A 152 -2.68 -16.55 20.22
C GLY A 152 -1.61 -15.95 19.32
N VAL A 153 -0.52 -15.46 19.92
CA VAL A 153 0.80 -15.31 19.28
C VAL A 153 1.81 -16.05 20.16
N GLU A 154 2.33 -17.17 19.71
CA GLU A 154 3.34 -17.92 20.48
C GLU A 154 4.70 -17.20 20.40
N PRO A 155 5.54 -17.28 21.44
CA PRO A 155 6.88 -16.65 21.41
C PRO A 155 7.71 -17.05 20.18
N ALA A 156 7.61 -18.31 19.77
CA ALA A 156 8.29 -18.83 18.58
C ALA A 156 7.78 -18.25 17.25
N GLU A 157 6.56 -17.70 17.22
CA GLU A 157 5.94 -17.11 16.02
C GLU A 157 6.28 -15.61 15.86
N VAL A 158 6.83 -14.98 16.90
CA VAL A 158 7.09 -13.53 16.92
C VAL A 158 8.08 -13.14 15.83
N LEU A 159 9.21 -13.83 15.73
CA LEU A 159 10.24 -13.53 14.74
C LEU A 159 9.71 -13.64 13.30
N ASP A 160 9.01 -14.74 12.99
CA ASP A 160 8.42 -14.96 11.67
C ASP A 160 7.33 -13.93 11.37
N GLY A 161 6.52 -13.58 12.37
CA GLY A 161 5.51 -12.54 12.26
C GLY A 161 6.10 -11.15 11.98
N VAL A 162 7.13 -10.74 12.73
CA VAL A 162 7.84 -9.47 12.48
C VAL A 162 8.45 -9.46 11.08
N THR A 163 9.08 -10.56 10.67
CA THR A 163 9.66 -10.70 9.32
C THR A 163 8.58 -10.57 8.24
N GLY A 164 7.42 -11.18 8.44
CA GLY A 164 6.27 -11.04 7.55
C GLY A 164 5.70 -9.62 7.50
N LEU A 165 5.72 -8.89 8.62
CA LEU A 165 5.31 -7.47 8.67
C LEU A 165 6.30 -6.56 7.93
N VAL A 166 7.61 -6.79 8.08
CA VAL A 166 8.67 -6.07 7.35
C VAL A 166 8.56 -6.34 5.85
N ALA A 167 8.37 -7.60 5.45
CA ALA A 167 8.19 -7.97 4.04
C ALA A 167 6.97 -7.29 3.38
N ARG A 168 5.95 -6.92 4.17
CA ARG A 168 4.76 -6.19 3.73
C ARG A 168 4.85 -4.67 3.96
N SER A 169 6.03 -4.16 4.33
CA SER A 169 6.29 -2.73 4.59
C SER A 169 5.36 -2.11 5.65
N LEU A 170 4.91 -2.91 6.62
CA LEU A 170 4.09 -2.45 7.75
C LEU A 170 4.93 -2.04 8.97
N VAL A 171 6.16 -2.56 9.04
CA VAL A 171 7.18 -2.23 10.05
C VAL A 171 8.51 -2.06 9.31
N VAL A 172 9.37 -1.19 9.82
CA VAL A 172 10.74 -0.99 9.33
C VAL A 172 11.70 -1.60 10.35
N ALA A 173 12.69 -2.37 9.87
CA ALA A 173 13.79 -2.86 10.69
C ALA A 173 15.03 -1.98 10.42
N GLU A 174 15.58 -1.40 11.48
CA GLU A 174 16.79 -0.56 11.47
C GLU A 174 17.94 -1.23 12.24
#